data_AF-A0A7C4TJ57-F1
#
_entry.id   AF-A0A7C4TJ57-F1
#
_cell.length_a   1.000
_cell.length_b   1.000
_cell.length_c   1.000
_cell.angle_alpha   90.00
_cell.angle_beta   90.00
_cell.angle_gamma   90.00
#
_symmetry.space_group_name_H-M   'P 1'
#
loop_
_entity.id
_entity.type
_entity.pdbx_description
1 polymer ?
#
loop_
_entity_poly.entity_id
_entity_poly.type
_entity_poly.pdbx_seq_one_letter_code
_entity_poly.pdbx_strand_id
1 'polypeptide(L)'
;MKSSKVPSRKYGQVFLKSMEVARFEVESLYPEPGESVLEIGSGPGIITSELINAFSSVTALEPDHVLYANLTDRFSPQIEAGNVKILKESFLDFPAANYDKIIGNIPYHISSPIIFHLREFSFKRCILMVQEEFANRLIASPGESEYSRLSVNASLHFRIEKLRSVPRSLFSPAPKVDSTIVALEKKTDFYDLDSSSFDKVLIKLFSNRRKMVRSIMDSYPADLAERRPDTLTTEEIIRIFNTYDGKFTSREIGEESDQKNI
;
A
#
# COMPACT_ATOMS: atom_id res chain seq x y z
N MET A 1 2.09 36.10 2.97
CA MET A 1 2.28 34.67 3.30
C MET A 1 1.00 34.12 3.92
N LYS A 2 0.22 33.32 3.18
CA LYS A 2 -0.96 32.62 3.73
C LYS A 2 -0.48 31.28 4.31
N SER A 3 -0.87 30.99 5.55
CA SER A 3 -0.49 29.80 6.31
C SER A 3 -0.78 28.50 5.54
N SER A 4 0.28 27.75 5.23
CA SER A 4 0.33 26.49 4.46
C SER A 4 -0.20 25.26 5.22
N LYS A 5 -1.04 25.45 6.25
CA LYS A 5 -1.51 24.37 7.13
C LYS A 5 -2.96 23.95 6.91
N VAL A 6 -3.66 24.50 5.92
CA VAL A 6 -5.06 24.14 5.68
C VAL A 6 -5.13 22.86 4.85
N PRO A 7 -5.63 21.74 5.41
CA PRO A 7 -5.70 20.48 4.68
C PRO A 7 -6.70 20.57 3.52
N SER A 8 -6.31 20.07 2.36
CA SER A 8 -7.19 19.95 1.22
C SER A 8 -8.20 18.83 1.44
N ARG A 9 -9.50 19.17 1.44
CA ARG A 9 -10.58 18.17 1.48
C ARG A 9 -10.53 17.21 0.29
N LYS A 10 -10.09 17.70 -0.87
CA LYS A 10 -9.97 16.90 -2.11
C LYS A 10 -9.00 15.74 -1.93
N TYR A 11 -7.92 15.93 -1.19
CA TYR A 11 -6.87 14.92 -1.00
C TYR A 11 -7.00 14.14 0.31
N GLY A 12 -8.02 14.44 1.14
CA GLY A 12 -8.20 13.79 2.43
C GLY A 12 -7.00 13.97 3.38
N GLN A 13 -6.30 15.10 3.28
CA GLN A 13 -5.01 15.32 3.94
C GLN A 13 -5.13 15.33 5.46
N VAL A 14 -4.23 14.58 6.09
CA VAL A 14 -4.01 14.53 7.53
C VAL A 14 -2.50 14.56 7.76
N PHE A 15 -2.01 15.60 8.42
CA PHE A 15 -0.56 15.82 8.53
C PHE A 15 -0.04 15.35 9.87
N LEU A 16 1.00 14.50 9.84
CA LEU A 16 1.78 14.15 11.02
C LEU A 16 2.48 15.40 11.57
N LYS A 17 2.43 15.59 12.90
CA LYS A 17 3.09 16.71 13.60
C LYS A 17 4.31 16.28 14.41
N SER A 18 4.52 14.97 14.60
CA SER A 18 5.57 14.45 15.46
C SER A 18 6.84 14.16 14.68
N MET A 19 7.90 14.94 14.96
CA MET A 19 9.25 14.66 14.45
C MET A 19 9.81 13.34 14.98
N GLU A 20 9.44 12.94 16.19
CA GLU A 20 9.87 11.65 16.77
C GLU A 20 9.33 10.47 15.96
N VAL A 21 8.07 10.55 15.52
CA VAL A 21 7.47 9.53 14.65
C VAL A 21 8.14 9.55 13.28
N ALA A 22 8.32 10.73 12.67
CA ALA A 22 8.99 10.84 11.38
C ALA A 22 10.42 10.25 11.42
N ARG A 23 11.18 10.52 12.48
CA ARG A 23 12.51 9.94 12.68
C ARG A 23 12.45 8.42 12.82
N PHE A 24 11.52 7.91 13.62
CA PHE A 24 11.33 6.46 13.76
C PHE A 24 11.01 5.79 12.42
N GLU A 25 10.17 6.40 11.58
CA GLU A 25 9.85 5.90 10.26
C GLU A 25 11.09 5.84 9.35
N VAL A 26 11.91 6.90 9.34
CA VAL A 26 13.16 6.95 8.56
C VAL A 26 14.20 5.96 9.07
N GLU A 27 14.40 5.85 10.38
CA GLU A 27 15.30 4.86 10.99
C GLU A 27 14.86 3.42 10.66
N SER A 28 13.54 3.18 10.60
CA SER A 28 12.96 1.88 10.26
C SER A 28 13.18 1.46 8.79
N LEU A 29 13.62 2.37 7.92
CA LEU A 29 14.05 2.02 6.56
C LEU A 29 15.41 1.32 6.54
N TYR A 30 16.18 1.42 7.62
CA TYR A 30 17.59 1.03 7.70
C TYR A 30 18.40 1.65 6.54
N PRO A 31 18.62 2.97 6.56
CA PRO A 31 19.35 3.66 5.50
C PRO A 31 20.80 3.20 5.41
N GLU A 32 21.28 2.90 4.21
CA GLU A 32 22.69 2.62 3.93
C GLU A 32 23.31 3.73 3.06
N PRO A 33 24.64 3.96 3.16
CA PRO A 33 25.32 4.95 2.33
C PRO A 33 25.11 4.70 0.83
N GLY A 34 24.74 5.76 0.09
CA GLY A 34 24.53 5.70 -1.36
C GLY A 34 23.11 5.29 -1.79
N GLU A 35 22.25 4.89 -0.86
CA GLU A 35 20.88 4.46 -1.19
C GLU A 35 19.96 5.63 -1.59
N SER A 36 18.96 5.27 -2.39
CA SER A 36 17.87 6.11 -2.87
C SER A 36 16.55 5.83 -2.16
N VAL A 37 15.74 6.86 -1.96
CA VAL A 37 14.42 6.74 -1.33
C VAL A 37 13.33 7.48 -2.11
N LEU A 38 12.16 6.84 -2.22
CA LEU A 38 10.94 7.46 -2.71
C LEU A 38 9.98 7.76 -1.54
N GLU A 39 9.57 9.01 -1.40
CA GLU A 39 8.53 9.45 -0.46
C GLU A 39 7.19 9.63 -1.19
N ILE A 40 6.17 8.90 -0.74
CA ILE A 40 4.79 8.96 -1.23
C ILE A 40 4.01 10.00 -0.41
N GLY A 41 3.65 11.12 -1.02
CA GLY A 41 2.84 12.16 -0.40
C GLY A 41 3.59 12.88 0.72
N SER A 42 4.58 13.70 0.34
CA SER A 42 5.47 14.37 1.30
C SER A 42 4.78 15.42 2.17
N GLY A 43 3.61 15.92 1.75
CA GLY A 43 2.80 16.83 2.55
C GLY A 43 3.59 18.11 2.90
N PRO A 44 3.65 18.52 4.18
CA PRO A 44 4.45 19.67 4.61
C PRO A 44 5.97 19.40 4.64
N GLY A 45 6.41 18.18 4.36
CA GLY A 45 7.81 17.77 4.31
C GLY A 45 8.43 17.44 5.67
N ILE A 46 7.64 16.89 6.59
CA ILE A 46 8.14 16.47 7.90
C ILE A 46 9.08 15.26 7.76
N ILE A 47 8.70 14.26 6.97
CA ILE A 47 9.52 13.09 6.66
C ILE A 47 10.63 13.47 5.70
N THR A 48 10.34 14.25 4.63
CA THR A 48 11.36 14.78 3.72
C THR A 48 12.55 15.39 4.46
N SER A 49 12.30 16.15 5.53
CA SER A 49 13.37 16.79 6.33
C SER A 49 14.31 15.81 7.01
N GLU A 50 13.83 14.63 7.39
CA GLU A 50 14.68 13.58 7.98
C GLU A 50 15.36 12.76 6.86
N LEU A 51 14.66 12.48 5.75
CA LEU A 51 15.20 11.71 4.64
C LEU A 51 16.44 12.34 4.01
N ILE A 52 16.46 13.66 3.83
CA ILE A 52 17.59 14.37 3.19
C ILE A 52 18.91 14.24 3.98
N ASN A 53 18.84 13.89 5.26
CA ASN A 53 20.01 13.66 6.11
C ASN A 53 20.44 12.18 6.14
N ALA A 54 19.55 11.27 5.73
CA ALA A 54 19.75 9.83 5.82
C ALA A 54 20.07 9.17 4.47
N PHE A 55 19.66 9.78 3.34
CA PHE A 55 19.79 9.20 2.01
C PHE A 55 20.58 10.09 1.06
N SER A 56 21.27 9.46 0.10
CA SER A 56 22.05 10.17 -0.92
C SER A 56 21.16 10.72 -2.05
N SER A 57 20.01 10.11 -2.29
CA SER A 57 19.03 10.59 -3.27
C SER A 57 17.61 10.43 -2.74
N VAL A 58 16.86 11.55 -2.70
CA VAL A 58 15.46 11.58 -2.25
C VAL A 58 14.58 12.03 -3.41
N THR A 59 13.58 11.22 -3.78
CA THR A 59 12.47 11.66 -4.63
C THR A 59 11.22 11.76 -3.77
N ALA A 60 10.54 12.90 -3.76
CA ALA A 60 9.31 13.10 -3.02
C ALA A 60 8.16 13.48 -3.97
N LEU A 61 7.05 12.75 -3.88
CA LEU A 61 5.85 12.98 -4.67
C LEU A 61 4.82 13.78 -3.85
N GLU A 62 4.30 14.87 -4.42
CA GLU A 62 3.21 15.65 -3.81
C GLU A 62 2.23 16.18 -4.86
N PRO A 63 1.01 15.62 -4.97
CA PRO A 63 0.03 16.06 -5.98
C PRO A 63 -0.60 17.42 -5.67
N ASP A 64 -0.61 17.89 -4.40
CA ASP A 64 -1.12 19.20 -4.04
C ASP A 64 -0.16 20.31 -4.50
N HIS A 65 -0.65 21.15 -5.40
CA HIS A 65 0.15 22.23 -5.99
C HIS A 65 0.75 23.19 -4.96
N VAL A 66 0.01 23.50 -3.89
CA VAL A 66 0.45 24.46 -2.87
C VAL A 66 1.54 23.83 -2.02
N LEU A 67 1.37 22.58 -1.60
CA LEU A 67 2.38 21.87 -0.84
C LEU A 67 3.64 21.63 -1.67
N TYR A 68 3.50 21.16 -2.91
CA TYR A 68 4.59 21.04 -3.86
C TYR A 68 5.40 22.33 -3.98
N ALA A 69 4.75 23.48 -4.21
CA ALA A 69 5.45 24.76 -4.36
C ALA A 69 6.21 25.15 -3.09
N ASN A 70 5.61 24.93 -1.91
CA ASN A 70 6.26 25.23 -0.63
C ASN A 70 7.45 24.30 -0.35
N LEU A 71 7.35 23.01 -0.72
CA LEU A 71 8.44 22.05 -0.59
C LEU A 71 9.62 22.42 -1.50
N THR A 72 9.34 22.77 -2.76
CA THR A 72 10.36 23.19 -3.71
C THR A 72 11.11 24.43 -3.25
N ASP A 73 10.41 25.43 -2.69
CA ASP A 73 11.04 26.62 -2.10
C ASP A 73 11.90 26.24 -0.88
N ARG A 74 11.32 25.48 0.06
CA ARG A 74 11.95 25.08 1.32
C ARG A 74 13.23 24.25 1.13
N PHE A 75 13.25 23.37 0.14
CA PHE A 75 14.36 22.45 -0.14
C PHE A 75 15.17 22.85 -1.38
N SER A 76 15.07 24.12 -1.81
CA SER A 76 15.79 24.63 -2.99
C SER A 76 17.30 24.34 -2.97
N PRO A 77 18.05 24.47 -1.84
CA PRO A 77 19.48 24.17 -1.86
C PRO A 77 19.79 22.69 -2.13
N GLN A 78 18.97 21.77 -1.63
CA GLN A 78 19.13 20.33 -1.86
C GLN A 78 18.69 19.93 -3.28
N ILE A 79 17.72 20.64 -3.84
CA ILE A 79 17.32 20.45 -5.24
C ILE A 79 18.45 20.92 -6.16
N GLU A 80 19.04 22.09 -5.89
CA GLU A 80 20.18 22.63 -6.65
C GLU A 80 21.44 21.74 -6.54
N ALA A 81 21.67 21.13 -5.37
CA ALA A 81 22.74 20.16 -5.18
C ALA A 81 22.47 18.80 -5.87
N GLY A 82 21.27 18.58 -6.38
CA GLY A 82 20.89 17.37 -7.14
C GLY A 82 20.60 16.14 -6.29
N ASN A 83 20.62 16.25 -4.96
CA ASN A 83 20.32 15.13 -4.05
C ASN A 83 18.82 15.00 -3.72
N VAL A 84 18.00 16.01 -4.06
CA VAL A 84 16.54 15.98 -3.84
C VAL A 84 15.78 16.29 -5.12
N LYS A 85 14.72 15.53 -5.38
CA LYS A 85 13.73 15.78 -6.43
C LYS A 85 12.35 15.86 -5.79
N ILE A 86 11.68 17.00 -5.95
CA ILE A 86 10.26 17.15 -5.57
C ILE A 86 9.45 17.13 -6.86
N LEU A 87 8.48 16.22 -6.98
CA LEU A 87 7.65 16.04 -8.17
C LEU A 87 6.18 16.26 -7.84
N LYS A 88 5.48 17.00 -8.70
CA LYS A 88 4.05 17.27 -8.56
C LYS A 88 3.20 16.15 -9.16
N GLU A 89 3.30 14.96 -8.58
CA GLU A 89 2.70 13.75 -9.11
C GLU A 89 2.00 12.94 -8.01
N SER A 90 0.98 12.18 -8.42
CA SER A 90 0.34 11.15 -7.58
C SER A 90 1.12 9.86 -7.72
N PHE A 91 1.35 9.14 -6.62
CA PHE A 91 2.05 7.85 -6.68
C PHE A 91 1.35 6.83 -7.57
N LEU A 92 0.01 6.84 -7.64
CA LEU A 92 -0.75 5.92 -8.49
C LEU A 92 -0.56 6.17 -9.99
N ASP A 93 -0.18 7.39 -10.36
CA ASP A 93 0.10 7.78 -11.75
C ASP A 93 1.61 7.80 -12.05
N PHE A 94 2.45 7.73 -11.00
CA PHE A 94 3.89 7.75 -11.12
C PHE A 94 4.39 6.41 -11.69
N PRO A 95 5.21 6.43 -12.75
CA PRO A 95 5.70 5.20 -13.37
C PRO A 95 6.57 4.41 -12.39
N ALA A 96 6.39 3.09 -12.44
CA ALA A 96 7.20 2.17 -11.65
C ALA A 96 8.69 2.34 -11.96
N ALA A 97 9.50 2.38 -10.91
CA ALA A 97 10.94 2.58 -10.99
C ALA A 97 11.66 1.82 -9.86
N ASN A 98 12.99 1.86 -9.91
CA ASN A 98 13.85 1.26 -8.90
C ASN A 98 14.23 2.30 -7.84
N TYR A 99 13.97 1.98 -6.58
CA TYR A 99 14.42 2.72 -5.40
C TYR A 99 14.92 1.72 -4.37
N ASP A 100 15.92 2.07 -3.56
CA ASP A 100 16.33 1.15 -2.49
C ASP A 100 15.24 1.04 -1.42
N LYS A 101 14.63 2.19 -1.09
CA LYS A 101 13.62 2.32 -0.05
C LYS A 101 12.40 3.11 -0.52
N ILE A 102 11.25 2.83 0.07
CA ILE A 102 10.02 3.60 -0.14
C ILE A 102 9.42 3.97 1.22
N ILE A 103 8.87 5.16 1.36
CA ILE A 103 8.21 5.61 2.59
C ILE A 103 6.98 6.44 2.28
N GLY A 104 5.94 6.41 3.12
CA GLY A 104 4.77 7.27 2.89
C GLY A 104 3.69 7.24 3.96
N ASN A 105 3.14 8.43 4.22
CA ASN A 105 1.99 8.64 5.09
C ASN A 105 0.74 8.76 4.23
N ILE A 106 0.20 7.61 3.83
CA ILE A 106 -0.71 7.55 2.69
C ILE A 106 -2.16 7.88 3.08
N PRO A 107 -2.92 8.59 2.22
CA PRO A 107 -4.34 8.84 2.47
C PRO A 107 -5.12 7.52 2.51
N TYR A 108 -5.98 7.39 3.52
CA TYR A 108 -6.63 6.12 3.85
C TYR A 108 -7.53 5.54 2.75
N HIS A 109 -8.18 6.41 1.99
CA HIS A 109 -9.10 6.01 0.91
C HIS A 109 -8.38 5.40 -0.31
N ILE A 110 -7.07 5.60 -0.43
CA ILE A 110 -6.24 5.04 -1.52
C ILE A 110 -5.21 4.03 -1.01
N SER A 111 -5.31 3.56 0.24
CA SER A 111 -4.33 2.61 0.79
C SER A 111 -4.27 1.29 0.01
N SER A 112 -5.40 0.67 -0.35
CA SER A 112 -5.37 -0.57 -1.14
C SER A 112 -4.77 -0.37 -2.53
N PRO A 113 -5.20 0.62 -3.34
CA PRO A 113 -4.54 0.92 -4.61
C PRO A 113 -3.03 1.11 -4.50
N ILE A 114 -2.54 1.78 -3.46
CA ILE A 114 -1.11 1.97 -3.23
C ILE A 114 -0.39 0.65 -2.97
N ILE A 115 -0.96 -0.22 -2.12
CA ILE A 115 -0.39 -1.55 -1.85
C ILE A 115 -0.28 -2.38 -3.13
N PHE A 116 -1.30 -2.32 -3.99
CA PHE A 116 -1.25 -3.00 -5.28
C PHE A 116 -0.22 -2.39 -6.22
N HIS A 117 -0.16 -1.07 -6.34
CA HIS A 117 0.80 -0.39 -7.23
C HIS A 117 2.25 -0.59 -6.79
N LEU A 118 2.51 -0.69 -5.48
CA LEU A 118 3.85 -0.99 -4.93
C LEU A 118 4.45 -2.28 -5.48
N ARG A 119 3.63 -3.24 -5.91
CA ARG A 119 4.15 -4.50 -6.46
C ARG A 119 4.95 -4.28 -7.75
N GLU A 120 4.69 -3.20 -8.48
CA GLU A 120 5.37 -2.85 -9.72
C GLU A 120 6.75 -2.20 -9.49
N PHE A 121 7.00 -1.62 -8.31
CA PHE A 121 8.26 -0.95 -7.98
C PHE A 121 9.32 -1.91 -7.46
N SER A 122 10.58 -1.76 -7.85
CA SER A 122 11.66 -2.51 -7.20
C SER A 122 12.14 -1.77 -5.95
N PHE A 123 12.12 -2.43 -4.78
CA PHE A 123 12.62 -1.91 -3.52
C PHE A 123 12.99 -3.01 -2.53
N LYS A 124 13.89 -2.70 -1.58
CA LYS A 124 14.31 -3.62 -0.51
C LYS A 124 13.37 -3.54 0.69
N ARG A 125 12.98 -2.32 1.09
CA ARG A 125 12.14 -2.09 2.27
C ARG A 125 11.24 -0.88 2.07
N CYS A 126 9.98 -1.00 2.48
CA CYS A 126 8.98 0.05 2.39
C CYS A 126 8.35 0.29 3.77
N ILE A 127 8.25 1.55 4.20
CA ILE A 127 7.60 1.96 5.45
C ILE A 127 6.35 2.78 5.13
N LEU A 128 5.18 2.30 5.53
CA LEU A 128 3.93 3.02 5.33
C LEU A 128 3.24 3.27 6.65
N MET A 129 2.67 4.45 6.80
CA MET A 129 1.67 4.69 7.84
C MET A 129 0.26 4.58 7.25
N VAL A 130 -0.55 3.71 7.83
CA VAL A 130 -1.92 3.41 7.41
C VAL A 130 -2.88 3.43 8.60
N GLN A 131 -4.19 3.34 8.38
CA GLN A 131 -5.14 3.17 9.49
C GLN A 131 -4.89 1.86 10.22
N GLU A 132 -5.13 1.84 11.53
CA GLU A 132 -4.95 0.63 12.35
C GLU A 132 -5.80 -0.55 11.84
N GLU A 133 -7.07 -0.33 11.51
CA GLU A 133 -7.94 -1.37 10.95
C GLU A 133 -7.41 -1.91 9.60
N PHE A 134 -6.91 -1.02 8.75
CA PHE A 134 -6.32 -1.41 7.47
C PHE A 134 -5.05 -2.23 7.67
N ALA A 135 -4.18 -1.84 8.61
CA ALA A 135 -3.01 -2.63 9.00
C ALA A 135 -3.42 -4.02 9.52
N ASN A 136 -4.46 -4.11 10.35
CA ASN A 136 -4.99 -5.38 10.84
C ASN A 136 -5.43 -6.29 9.70
N ARG A 137 -6.17 -5.75 8.73
CA ARG A 137 -6.62 -6.48 7.54
C ARG A 137 -5.47 -6.89 6.62
N LEU A 138 -4.45 -6.05 6.45
CA LEU A 138 -3.28 -6.37 5.62
C LEU A 138 -2.52 -7.61 6.11
N ILE A 139 -2.35 -7.72 7.43
CA ILE A 139 -1.56 -8.80 8.03
C ILE A 139 -2.39 -9.97 8.55
N ALA A 140 -3.71 -9.91 8.39
CA ALA A 140 -4.61 -10.90 8.94
C ALA A 140 -4.25 -12.31 8.43
N SER A 141 -4.30 -13.28 9.34
CA SER A 141 -4.01 -14.69 9.05
C SER A 141 -5.28 -15.50 8.82
N PRO A 142 -5.20 -16.66 8.14
CA PRO A 142 -6.36 -17.53 7.95
C PRO A 142 -7.03 -17.89 9.29
N GLY A 143 -8.35 -17.74 9.35
CA GLY A 143 -9.19 -17.94 10.53
C GLY A 143 -9.48 -16.66 11.32
N GLU A 144 -8.76 -15.57 11.07
CA GLU A 144 -9.02 -14.28 11.72
C GLU A 144 -10.19 -13.53 11.06
N SER A 145 -10.91 -12.72 11.85
CA SER A 145 -12.09 -11.98 11.37
C SER A 145 -11.78 -11.02 10.22
N GLU A 146 -10.59 -10.43 10.27
CA GLU A 146 -10.07 -9.45 9.32
C GLU A 146 -9.49 -10.08 8.05
N TYR A 147 -9.36 -11.42 8.02
CA TYR A 147 -8.81 -12.13 6.88
C TYR A 147 -9.71 -11.97 5.66
N SER A 148 -9.09 -11.49 4.58
CA SER A 148 -9.81 -11.04 3.39
C SER A 148 -8.95 -11.19 2.13
N ARG A 149 -9.56 -10.92 0.98
CA ARG A 149 -8.86 -10.82 -0.31
C ARG A 149 -7.65 -9.89 -0.27
N LEU A 150 -7.70 -8.82 0.55
CA LEU A 150 -6.58 -7.91 0.72
C LEU A 150 -5.38 -8.63 1.38
N SER A 151 -5.64 -9.41 2.44
CA SER A 151 -4.63 -10.15 3.19
C SER A 151 -3.89 -11.14 2.29
N VAL A 152 -4.65 -11.88 1.46
CA VAL A 152 -4.08 -12.86 0.51
C VAL A 152 -3.22 -12.19 -0.56
N ASN A 153 -3.74 -11.13 -1.21
CA ASN A 153 -2.98 -10.42 -2.22
C ASN A 153 -1.71 -9.78 -1.64
N ALA A 154 -1.82 -9.19 -0.45
CA ALA A 154 -0.68 -8.56 0.21
C ALA A 154 0.40 -9.60 0.57
N SER A 155 0.01 -10.75 1.14
CA SER A 155 0.93 -11.82 1.53
C SER A 155 1.54 -12.59 0.35
N LEU A 156 0.92 -12.50 -0.84
CA LEU A 156 1.49 -13.02 -2.08
C LEU A 156 2.76 -12.25 -2.46
N HIS A 157 2.75 -10.93 -2.32
CA HIS A 157 3.81 -10.05 -2.81
C HIS A 157 4.77 -9.57 -1.71
N PHE A 158 4.30 -9.48 -0.47
CA PHE A 158 5.03 -8.82 0.60
C PHE A 158 5.04 -9.64 1.89
N ARG A 159 6.18 -9.58 2.60
CA ARG A 159 6.25 -9.81 4.04
C ARG A 159 5.90 -8.50 4.72
N ILE A 160 4.89 -8.50 5.59
CA ILE A 160 4.38 -7.28 6.23
C ILE A 160 4.46 -7.44 7.75
N GLU A 161 5.02 -6.44 8.42
CA GLU A 161 5.13 -6.38 9.88
C GLU A 161 4.57 -5.05 10.43
N LYS A 162 3.93 -5.10 11.60
CA LYS A 162 3.55 -3.88 12.33
C LYS A 162 4.72 -3.45 13.20
N LEU A 163 5.10 -2.19 13.07
CA LEU A 163 6.23 -1.63 13.81
C LEU A 163 5.78 -0.82 15.03
N ARG A 164 4.79 0.07 14.85
CA ARG A 164 4.38 1.02 15.89
C ARG A 164 2.97 1.54 15.65
N SER A 165 2.14 1.58 16.69
CA SER A 165 0.87 2.31 16.67
C SER A 165 1.11 3.81 16.89
N VAL A 166 0.38 4.65 16.15
CA VAL A 166 0.52 6.11 16.15
C VAL A 166 -0.83 6.74 16.50
N PRO A 167 -0.94 7.38 17.69
CA PRO A 167 -2.19 8.01 18.11
C PRO A 167 -2.64 9.14 17.19
N ARG A 168 -3.94 9.23 16.93
CA ARG A 168 -4.59 10.29 16.11
C ARG A 168 -4.29 11.72 16.59
N SER A 169 -3.98 11.90 17.88
CA SER A 169 -3.65 13.19 18.48
C SER A 169 -2.38 13.81 17.89
N LEU A 170 -1.50 12.98 17.31
CA LEU A 170 -0.26 13.40 16.65
C LEU A 170 -0.47 13.98 15.25
N PHE A 171 -1.72 14.10 14.80
CA PHE A 171 -2.04 14.62 13.47
C PHE A 171 -2.82 15.95 13.51
N SER A 172 -2.81 16.67 12.38
CA SER A 172 -3.64 17.84 12.15
C SER A 172 -4.19 17.84 10.72
N PRO A 173 -5.52 17.82 10.55
CA PRO A 173 -6.54 17.67 11.59
C PRO A 173 -6.46 16.25 12.18
N ALA A 174 -6.97 16.03 13.39
CA ALA A 174 -6.96 14.70 13.97
C ALA A 174 -7.91 13.77 13.19
N PRO A 175 -7.47 12.58 12.74
CA PRO A 175 -8.34 11.59 12.12
C PRO A 175 -9.29 10.96 13.15
N LYS A 176 -10.28 10.20 12.67
CA LYS A 176 -11.28 9.52 13.52
C LYS A 176 -10.77 8.23 14.17
N VAL A 177 -9.63 7.73 13.74
CA VAL A 177 -9.03 6.46 14.18
C VAL A 177 -7.53 6.65 14.29
N ASP A 178 -6.88 5.74 15.01
CA ASP A 178 -5.43 5.72 15.14
C ASP A 178 -4.79 5.09 13.89
N SER A 179 -3.49 5.32 13.73
CA SER A 179 -2.70 4.80 12.62
C SER A 179 -1.70 3.76 13.10
N THR A 180 -1.15 3.00 12.17
CA THR A 180 -0.10 2.02 12.43
C THR A 180 0.95 2.14 11.34
N ILE A 181 2.21 2.16 11.76
CA ILE A 181 3.36 2.07 10.87
C ILE A 181 3.60 0.59 10.58
N VAL A 182 3.66 0.26 9.30
CA VAL A 182 3.95 -1.08 8.80
C VAL A 182 5.21 -1.08 7.95
N ALA A 183 6.01 -2.13 8.06
CA ALA A 183 7.10 -2.42 7.15
C ALA A 183 6.65 -3.47 6.13
N LEU A 184 7.02 -3.26 4.87
CA LEU A 184 6.81 -4.18 3.78
C LEU A 184 8.15 -4.51 3.12
N GLU A 185 8.38 -5.79 2.89
CA GLU A 185 9.49 -6.29 2.09
C GLU A 185 8.96 -7.20 1.00
N LYS A 186 9.49 -7.06 -0.21
CA LYS A 186 9.10 -7.93 -1.31
C LYS A 186 9.53 -9.37 -1.04
N LYS A 187 8.59 -10.30 -1.25
CA LYS A 187 8.93 -11.73 -1.25
C LYS A 187 9.71 -12.04 -2.52
N THR A 188 10.70 -12.91 -2.37
CA THR A 188 11.48 -13.46 -3.49
C THR A 188 10.79 -14.65 -4.15
N ASP A 189 9.79 -15.21 -3.48
CA ASP A 189 9.02 -16.35 -3.99
C ASP A 189 8.00 -15.83 -4.99
N PHE A 190 8.25 -16.08 -6.27
CA PHE A 190 7.35 -15.71 -7.35
C PHE A 190 6.47 -16.90 -7.71
N TYR A 191 5.16 -16.68 -7.65
CA TYR A 191 4.19 -17.56 -8.28
C TYR A 191 3.88 -17.01 -9.67
N ASP A 192 4.05 -17.85 -10.70
CA ASP A 192 3.67 -17.51 -12.07
C ASP A 192 2.14 -17.60 -12.20
N LEU A 193 1.45 -16.53 -11.78
CA LEU A 193 0.00 -16.44 -11.76
C LEU A 193 -0.45 -15.31 -12.69
N ASP A 194 -1.41 -15.61 -13.57
CA ASP A 194 -2.15 -14.55 -14.26
C ASP A 194 -2.94 -13.73 -13.22
N SER A 195 -2.49 -12.50 -12.98
CA SER A 195 -3.04 -11.63 -11.92
C SER A 195 -4.56 -11.42 -12.06
N SER A 196 -5.04 -11.27 -13.31
CA SER A 196 -6.46 -11.05 -13.60
C SER A 196 -7.30 -12.27 -13.25
N SER A 197 -6.85 -13.45 -13.66
CA SER A 197 -7.50 -14.72 -13.39
C SER A 197 -7.49 -15.07 -11.90
N PHE A 198 -6.36 -14.83 -11.23
CA PHE A 198 -6.23 -15.07 -9.81
C PHE A 198 -7.17 -14.18 -8.98
N ASP A 199 -7.25 -12.88 -9.31
CA ASP A 199 -8.14 -11.96 -8.58
C ASP A 199 -9.63 -12.36 -8.74
N LYS A 200 -10.04 -12.86 -9.90
CA LYS A 200 -11.39 -13.40 -10.09
C LYS A 200 -11.68 -14.60 -9.19
N VAL A 201 -10.72 -15.51 -9.01
CA VAL A 201 -10.86 -16.63 -8.06
C VAL A 201 -10.97 -16.10 -6.63
N LEU A 202 -10.14 -15.12 -6.25
CA LEU A 202 -10.23 -14.49 -4.93
C LEU A 202 -11.60 -13.82 -4.72
N ILE A 203 -12.12 -13.11 -5.71
CA ILE A 203 -13.47 -12.49 -5.64
C ILE A 203 -14.54 -13.57 -5.42
N LYS A 204 -14.50 -14.67 -6.19
CA LYS A 204 -15.48 -15.77 -6.09
C LYS A 204 -15.45 -16.42 -4.70
N LEU A 205 -14.25 -16.71 -4.19
CA LEU A 205 -14.04 -17.29 -2.86
C LEU A 205 -14.49 -16.35 -1.73
N PHE A 206 -13.98 -15.11 -1.70
CA PHE A 206 -14.22 -14.21 -0.56
C PHE A 206 -15.63 -13.59 -0.54
N SER A 207 -16.33 -13.52 -1.68
CA SER A 207 -17.76 -13.18 -1.71
C SER A 207 -18.64 -14.24 -1.02
N ASN A 208 -18.14 -15.48 -0.93
CA ASN A 208 -18.81 -16.61 -0.27
C ASN A 208 -18.00 -17.13 0.92
N ARG A 209 -17.23 -16.28 1.61
CA ARG A 209 -16.20 -16.72 2.58
C ARG A 209 -16.63 -17.65 3.71
N ARG A 210 -17.93 -17.72 4.03
CA ARG A 210 -18.50 -18.59 5.08
C ARG A 210 -19.01 -19.94 4.55
N LYS A 211 -19.06 -20.15 3.23
CA LYS A 211 -19.41 -21.43 2.60
C LYS A 211 -18.17 -22.31 2.44
N MET A 212 -18.39 -23.61 2.27
CA MET A 212 -17.32 -24.56 1.96
C MET A 212 -16.86 -24.40 0.51
N VAL A 213 -15.58 -24.66 0.22
CA VAL A 213 -15.00 -24.55 -1.13
C VAL A 213 -15.80 -25.34 -2.17
N ARG A 214 -16.25 -26.56 -1.83
CA ARG A 214 -17.07 -27.39 -2.73
C ARG A 214 -18.43 -26.78 -3.10
N SER A 215 -18.91 -25.81 -2.33
CA SER A 215 -20.15 -25.08 -2.61
C SER A 215 -19.91 -23.78 -3.38
N ILE A 216 -18.66 -23.46 -3.69
CA ILE A 216 -18.24 -22.23 -4.34
C ILE A 216 -17.59 -22.54 -5.69
N MET A 217 -16.68 -23.49 -5.73
CA MET A 217 -15.84 -23.83 -6.88
C MET A 217 -16.30 -25.12 -7.54
N ASP A 218 -16.26 -25.18 -8.87
CA ASP A 218 -16.66 -26.36 -9.64
C ASP A 218 -15.53 -27.40 -9.76
N SER A 219 -14.28 -26.95 -9.67
CA SER A 219 -13.07 -27.79 -9.62
C SER A 219 -12.16 -27.31 -8.48
N TYR A 220 -11.67 -28.24 -7.67
CA TYR A 220 -10.87 -27.96 -6.46
C TYR A 220 -10.13 -29.23 -5.98
N PRO A 221 -9.04 -29.09 -5.21
CA PRO A 221 -8.40 -30.22 -4.53
C PRO A 221 -9.34 -30.86 -3.50
N ALA A 222 -9.47 -32.19 -3.52
CA ALA A 222 -10.41 -32.92 -2.66
C ALA A 222 -10.17 -32.68 -1.16
N ASP A 223 -8.92 -32.49 -0.73
CA ASP A 223 -8.54 -32.20 0.66
C ASP A 223 -9.01 -30.81 1.13
N LEU A 224 -9.35 -29.91 0.21
CA LEU A 224 -9.82 -28.56 0.51
C LEU A 224 -11.35 -28.41 0.41
N ALA A 225 -12.07 -29.46 0.03
CA ALA A 225 -13.52 -29.41 -0.26
C ALA A 225 -14.36 -28.84 0.89
N GLU A 226 -14.10 -29.29 2.12
CA GLU A 226 -14.84 -28.89 3.33
C GLU A 226 -14.24 -27.66 4.04
N ARG A 227 -13.14 -27.09 3.52
CA ARG A 227 -12.55 -25.87 4.07
C ARG A 227 -13.39 -24.66 3.67
N ARG A 228 -13.31 -23.59 4.46
CA ARG A 228 -13.91 -22.29 4.15
C ARG A 228 -12.83 -21.32 3.66
N PRO A 229 -13.12 -20.41 2.71
CA PRO A 229 -12.14 -19.45 2.21
C PRO A 229 -11.43 -18.63 3.28
N ASP A 230 -12.14 -18.25 4.34
CA ASP A 230 -11.56 -17.50 5.45
C ASP A 230 -10.54 -18.30 6.28
N THR A 231 -10.48 -19.62 6.11
CA THR A 231 -9.50 -20.50 6.77
C THR A 231 -8.36 -20.93 5.87
N LEU A 232 -8.38 -20.62 4.56
CA LEU A 232 -7.38 -21.10 3.61
C LEU A 232 -6.10 -20.27 3.66
N THR A 233 -4.94 -20.92 3.60
CA THR A 233 -3.66 -20.23 3.37
C THR A 233 -3.55 -19.76 1.93
N THR A 234 -2.61 -18.84 1.67
CA THR A 234 -2.31 -18.37 0.30
C THR A 234 -1.93 -19.53 -0.62
N GLU A 235 -1.14 -20.49 -0.14
CA GLU A 235 -0.72 -21.67 -0.88
C GLU A 235 -1.90 -22.59 -1.20
N GLU A 236 -2.83 -22.79 -0.26
CA GLU A 236 -4.06 -23.56 -0.50
C GLU A 236 -4.95 -22.89 -1.55
N ILE A 237 -5.05 -21.55 -1.52
CA ILE A 237 -5.78 -20.78 -2.53
C ILE A 237 -5.12 -20.91 -3.91
N ILE A 238 -3.78 -20.90 -3.99
CA ILE A 238 -3.05 -21.13 -5.24
C ILE A 238 -3.31 -22.55 -5.77
N ARG A 239 -3.36 -23.56 -4.89
CA ARG A 239 -3.76 -24.93 -5.29
C ARG A 239 -5.17 -24.98 -5.86
N ILE A 240 -6.12 -24.26 -5.26
CA ILE A 240 -7.48 -24.12 -5.81
C ILE A 240 -7.43 -23.46 -7.17
N PHE A 241 -6.72 -22.33 -7.31
CA PHE A 241 -6.57 -21.62 -8.58
C PHE A 241 -6.00 -22.52 -9.69
N ASN A 242 -4.92 -23.25 -9.41
CA ASN A 242 -4.29 -24.15 -10.38
C ASN A 242 -5.17 -25.35 -10.76
N THR A 243 -6.05 -25.80 -9.85
CA THR A 243 -7.00 -26.90 -10.12
C THR A 243 -8.25 -26.43 -10.84
N TYR A 244 -8.62 -25.17 -10.65
CA TYR A 244 -9.80 -24.56 -11.25
C TYR A 244 -9.64 -24.32 -12.77
N ASP A 245 -8.41 -24.40 -13.31
CA ASP A 245 -8.05 -24.25 -14.74
C ASP A 245 -8.92 -23.22 -15.50
N GLY A 246 -8.89 -21.98 -15.00
CA GLY A 246 -9.67 -20.87 -15.52
C GLY A 246 -9.06 -20.25 -16.78
N LYS A 247 -9.12 -20.93 -17.93
CA LYS A 247 -9.24 -20.17 -19.20
C LYS A 247 -10.59 -19.45 -19.15
N PHE A 248 -10.61 -18.21 -18.65
CA PHE A 248 -11.81 -17.39 -18.64
C PHE A 248 -12.38 -17.30 -20.07
N THR A 249 -13.45 -18.05 -20.35
CA THR A 249 -14.21 -17.82 -21.58
C THR A 249 -15.05 -16.56 -21.36
N SER A 250 -15.12 -15.72 -22.38
CA SER A 250 -15.76 -14.39 -22.40
C SER A 250 -17.27 -14.38 -22.11
N ARG A 251 -17.84 -15.50 -21.64
CA ARG A 251 -19.27 -15.65 -21.29
C ARG A 251 -19.57 -15.50 -19.80
N GLU A 252 -18.58 -15.42 -18.92
CA GLU A 252 -18.78 -15.19 -17.47
C GLU A 252 -18.51 -13.74 -17.04
N ILE A 253 -18.10 -12.88 -17.98
CA ILE A 253 -18.05 -11.43 -17.79
C ILE A 253 -19.44 -10.93 -18.19
N GLY A 254 -20.34 -10.81 -17.22
CA GLY A 254 -21.54 -10.03 -17.40
C GLY A 254 -21.13 -8.63 -17.87
N GLU A 255 -21.62 -8.24 -19.04
CA GLU A 255 -21.70 -6.84 -19.44
C GLU A 255 -22.53 -6.10 -18.39
N GLU A 256 -21.88 -5.47 -17.41
CA GLU A 256 -22.42 -4.25 -16.82
C GLU A 256 -21.71 -3.08 -17.47
N SER A 257 -22.39 -2.60 -18.50
CA SER A 257 -22.19 -1.33 -19.19
C SER A 257 -21.84 -0.19 -18.24
N ASP A 258 -20.77 0.51 -18.57
CA ASP A 258 -20.72 1.97 -18.46
C ASP A 258 -22.00 2.56 -19.06
N GLN A 259 -22.93 2.99 -18.21
CA GLN A 259 -23.76 4.17 -18.47
C GLN A 259 -24.53 4.57 -17.20
N LYS A 260 -24.24 5.81 -16.77
CA LYS A 260 -25.12 6.71 -16.01
C LYS A 260 -25.32 6.37 -14.53
N ASN A 261 -24.62 7.12 -13.66
CA ASN A 261 -25.24 8.31 -13.08
C ASN A 261 -24.19 9.27 -12.52
N ILE A 262 -24.42 10.53 -12.91
CA ILE A 262 -23.95 11.83 -12.44
C ILE A 262 -23.56 11.85 -10.96
#